data_AF-A0A857A8I8-F1
#
_entry.id   AF-A0A857A8I8-F1
#
_cell.length_a   1.000
_cell.length_b   1.000
_cell.length_c   1.000
_cell.angle_alpha   90.00
_cell.angle_beta   90.00
_cell.angle_gamma   90.00
#
_symmetry.space_group_name_H-M   'P 1'
#
loop_
_entity.id
_entity.type
_entity.pdbx_description
1 polymer ?
#
loop_
_entity_poly.entity_id
_entity_poly.type
_entity_poly.pdbx_seq_one_letter_code
_entity_poly.pdbx_strand_id
1 'polypeptide(L)'
;MSVTDNPLTQTNVGLTTMTSTDAAFQIAADGEVTSAEATIPIAAAIEVSEPAGVLDLDVAREHHLFLVSDAVDPAELEALAISMWDEAGWIAPGRLRLSSDAELEGPWTLDQPTRAALGTPASLSNAWVLHCPQAPARQHNNGVMGEWDKAFPDGLPTGLEYRVLEALRRMARRLAGGLRIAGSGYVMVPDADSAVNLTVYSPRWINPEDLLSAMRERAGFEQMKDARDITPEAPKPVPLTPAQIAQIEKLKAELGPVRKDIASKIAKAREEHEAQRDKPQVVDGYALMSPIGHRSDMMIEVHAVPTPPRVLRWEPWTAGAIIEYQVRWLPTSAPTPGVGAISRTARLERLRSTQDVEKAAGMIATLVGGNVIDEDGFLVGLEEISPEDGE
;
A
#
# COMPACT_ATOMS: atom_id res chain seq x y z
N MET A 1 -25.31 11.52 3.61
CA MET A 1 -24.58 10.24 3.50
C MET A 1 -23.19 10.55 3.99
N SER A 2 -22.87 10.08 5.19
CA SER A 2 -21.59 10.35 5.84
C SER A 2 -20.48 9.82 4.96
N VAL A 3 -19.49 10.66 4.67
CA VAL A 3 -18.18 10.19 4.21
C VAL A 3 -17.71 9.23 5.28
N THR A 4 -17.58 7.95 4.94
CA THR A 4 -16.92 6.98 5.80
C THR A 4 -15.45 7.38 5.82
N ASP A 5 -14.95 7.85 6.96
CA ASP A 5 -13.54 8.11 7.18
C ASP A 5 -12.74 6.85 6.86
N ASN A 6 -11.98 6.89 5.76
CA ASN A 6 -11.11 5.80 5.35
C ASN A 6 -9.68 6.16 5.79
N PRO A 7 -9.08 5.45 6.77
CA PRO A 7 -7.72 5.74 7.24
C PRO A 7 -6.68 5.53 6.14
N LEU A 8 -6.99 4.75 5.08
CA LEU A 8 -6.18 4.64 3.88
C LEU A 8 -6.21 5.90 2.98
N THR A 9 -6.98 6.91 3.34
CA THR A 9 -6.97 8.23 2.70
C THR A 9 -6.63 9.37 3.66
N GLN A 10 -6.31 9.06 4.93
CA GLN A 10 -5.96 10.07 5.95
C GLN A 10 -4.47 9.99 6.30
N THR A 11 -3.73 11.07 6.06
CA THR A 11 -2.32 11.16 6.46
C THR A 11 -2.20 11.59 7.92
N ASN A 12 -1.40 10.88 8.72
CA ASN A 12 -1.05 11.36 10.05
C ASN A 12 -0.02 12.50 9.94
N VAL A 13 -0.45 13.72 10.26
CA VAL A 13 0.38 14.94 10.20
C VAL A 13 1.20 15.15 11.49
N GLY A 14 0.99 14.31 12.51
CA GLY A 14 1.73 14.34 13.77
C GLY A 14 2.81 13.25 13.84
N LEU A 15 4.00 13.61 14.33
CA LEU A 15 5.02 12.64 14.75
C LEU A 15 4.67 12.14 16.16
N THR A 16 3.64 11.30 16.30
CA THR A 16 3.39 10.63 17.57
C THR A 16 4.33 9.43 17.68
N THR A 17 5.50 9.64 18.28
CA THR A 17 6.20 8.54 18.93
C THR A 17 5.25 7.93 19.97
N MET A 18 4.97 6.63 19.92
CA MET A 18 4.11 5.93 20.89
C MET A 18 4.69 5.88 22.32
N THR A 19 5.76 6.64 22.60
CA THR A 19 6.17 6.98 23.95
C THR A 19 5.43 8.24 24.37
N SER A 20 4.45 8.08 25.26
CA SER A 20 3.65 9.12 25.94
C SER A 20 4.49 10.07 26.82
N THR A 21 5.67 10.51 26.38
CA THR A 21 6.60 11.31 27.21
C THR A 21 7.39 12.40 26.49
N ASP A 22 7.17 12.68 25.21
CA ASP A 22 7.77 13.87 24.60
C ASP A 22 6.88 15.09 24.81
N ALA A 23 7.23 15.88 25.83
CA ALA A 23 6.75 17.24 25.99
C ALA A 23 7.30 18.09 24.84
N ALA A 24 6.43 18.57 23.96
CA ALA A 24 6.80 19.60 23.00
C ALA A 24 7.07 20.91 23.77
N PHE A 25 8.09 21.67 23.39
CA PHE A 25 8.37 22.98 24.00
C PHE A 25 8.26 24.05 22.92
N GLN A 26 7.53 25.13 23.22
CA GLN A 26 7.43 26.31 22.37
C GLN A 26 8.17 27.48 23.00
N ILE A 27 8.71 28.36 22.16
CA ILE A 27 9.32 29.62 22.59
C ILE A 27 8.37 30.74 22.16
N ALA A 28 7.74 31.41 23.12
CA ALA A 28 6.88 32.55 22.86
C ALA A 28 7.69 33.73 22.29
N ALA A 29 7.01 34.69 21.67
CA ALA A 29 7.65 35.85 21.02
C ALA A 29 8.47 36.73 22.00
N ASP A 30 8.25 36.59 23.30
CA ASP A 30 9.01 37.21 24.39
C ASP A 30 10.17 36.34 24.92
N GLY A 31 10.38 35.15 24.35
CA GLY A 31 11.43 34.21 24.71
C GLY A 31 11.04 33.22 25.81
N GLU A 32 9.78 33.20 26.27
CA GLU A 32 9.33 32.27 27.31
C GLU A 32 9.17 30.85 26.75
N VAL A 33 9.79 29.87 27.40
CA VAL A 33 9.69 28.45 27.01
C VAL A 33 8.49 27.82 27.72
N THR A 34 7.46 27.46 26.96
CA THR A 34 6.25 26.81 27.47
C THR A 34 6.16 25.36 27.01
N SER A 35 5.65 24.48 27.87
CA SER A 35 5.34 23.11 27.48
C SER A 35 4.03 23.08 26.69
N ALA A 36 4.07 22.56 25.47
CA ALA A 36 2.94 22.32 24.60
C ALA A 36 2.46 20.87 24.69
N GLU A 37 1.14 20.67 24.60
CA GLU A 37 0.55 19.35 24.37
C GLU A 37 1.08 18.78 23.04
N ALA A 38 1.37 17.47 23.01
CA ALA A 38 2.01 16.76 21.88
C ALA A 38 1.18 16.71 20.57
N THR A 39 0.11 17.48 20.49
CA THR A 39 -0.84 17.59 19.37
C THR A 39 -0.59 18.81 18.49
N ILE A 40 0.41 19.66 18.78
CA ILE A 40 0.72 20.79 17.91
C ILE A 40 1.43 20.28 16.65
N PRO A 41 0.90 20.55 15.44
CA PRO A 41 1.56 20.13 14.20
C PRO A 41 2.96 20.73 14.11
N ILE A 42 3.93 19.93 13.67
CA ILE A 42 5.33 20.35 13.43
C ILE A 42 5.38 21.36 12.29
N ALA A 43 4.42 21.31 11.36
CA ALA A 43 4.29 22.25 10.28
C ALA A 43 3.89 23.64 10.80
N ALA A 44 4.65 24.67 10.41
CA ALA A 44 4.25 26.05 10.61
C ALA A 44 2.87 26.26 9.97
N ALA A 45 1.96 26.95 10.66
CA ALA A 45 0.67 27.31 10.10
C ALA A 45 0.89 28.07 8.79
N ILE A 46 0.51 27.46 7.66
CA ILE A 46 0.59 28.10 6.35
C ILE A 46 -0.57 29.08 6.28
N GLU A 47 -0.29 30.37 6.51
CA GLU A 47 -1.28 31.42 6.31
C GLU A 47 -1.47 31.68 4.81
N VAL A 48 -2.69 31.45 4.32
CA VAL A 48 -3.06 31.76 2.93
C VAL A 48 -3.18 33.27 2.78
N SER A 49 -2.21 33.89 2.12
CA SER A 49 -2.20 35.34 1.90
C SER A 49 -3.15 35.79 0.78
N GLU A 50 -3.37 34.97 -0.25
CA GLU A 50 -4.17 35.30 -1.44
C GLU A 50 -4.82 34.02 -2.03
N PRO A 51 -5.97 34.13 -2.73
CA PRO A 51 -6.56 32.98 -3.42
C PRO A 51 -5.64 32.48 -4.54
N ALA A 52 -5.58 31.15 -4.73
CA ALA A 52 -4.75 30.52 -5.74
C ALA A 52 -5.06 31.07 -7.15
N GLY A 53 -4.02 31.54 -7.85
CA GLY A 53 -4.12 31.99 -9.23
C GLY A 53 -4.56 30.87 -10.17
N VAL A 54 -5.12 31.24 -11.33
CA VAL A 54 -5.46 30.25 -12.38
C VAL A 54 -4.19 29.81 -13.08
N LEU A 55 -4.05 28.49 -13.28
CA LEU A 55 -2.87 27.92 -13.95
C LEU A 55 -2.80 28.38 -15.43
N ASP A 56 -1.66 28.91 -15.84
CA ASP A 56 -1.40 29.23 -17.24
C ASP A 56 -1.34 27.96 -18.10
N LEU A 57 -2.01 27.99 -19.27
CA LEU A 57 -2.15 26.82 -20.12
C LEU A 57 -0.86 26.37 -20.79
N ASP A 58 0.07 27.28 -21.06
CA ASP A 58 1.34 26.94 -21.68
C ASP A 58 2.25 26.29 -20.64
N VAL A 59 2.32 26.86 -19.42
CA VAL A 59 2.99 26.22 -18.27
C VAL A 59 2.44 24.82 -18.01
N ALA A 60 1.11 24.67 -18.02
CA ALA A 60 0.42 23.40 -17.78
C ALA A 60 0.72 22.31 -18.82
N ARG A 61 1.08 22.68 -20.04
CA ARG A 61 1.40 21.76 -21.14
C ARG A 61 2.86 21.34 -21.14
N GLU A 62 3.74 22.25 -20.72
CA GLU A 62 5.18 22.03 -20.66
C GLU A 62 5.60 21.14 -19.49
N HIS A 63 4.85 21.16 -18.38
CA HIS A 63 5.20 20.46 -17.14
C HIS A 63 4.26 19.30 -16.80
N HIS A 64 4.76 18.34 -16.01
CA HIS A 64 3.88 17.36 -15.37
C HIS A 64 3.09 18.05 -14.26
N LEU A 65 1.84 17.66 -14.08
CA LEU A 65 0.99 18.23 -13.02
C LEU A 65 0.60 17.14 -12.04
N PHE A 66 0.73 17.46 -10.75
CA PHE A 66 0.12 16.70 -9.68
C PHE A 66 -1.24 17.34 -9.34
N LEU A 67 -2.31 16.58 -9.47
CA LEU A 67 -3.69 17.05 -9.41
C LEU A 67 -4.35 16.57 -8.12
N VAL A 68 -4.98 17.48 -7.40
CA VAL A 68 -5.69 17.19 -6.13
C VAL A 68 -7.01 17.95 -6.05
N SER A 69 -7.88 17.55 -5.14
CA SER A 69 -9.07 18.33 -4.80
C SER A 69 -8.69 19.55 -3.95
N ASP A 70 -9.67 20.42 -3.72
CA ASP A 70 -9.57 21.55 -2.79
C ASP A 70 -9.63 21.14 -1.31
N ALA A 71 -9.97 19.89 -1.02
CA ALA A 71 -9.99 19.34 0.34
C ALA A 71 -8.61 18.93 0.85
N VAL A 72 -7.61 18.79 -0.02
CA VAL A 72 -6.25 18.38 0.35
C VAL A 72 -5.51 19.58 0.95
N ASP A 73 -5.07 19.44 2.20
CA ASP A 73 -4.25 20.43 2.88
C ASP A 73 -2.80 20.37 2.36
N PRO A 74 -2.15 21.50 2.04
CA PRO A 74 -0.71 21.52 1.75
C PRO A 74 0.16 20.81 2.80
N ALA A 75 -0.18 20.87 4.09
CA ALA A 75 0.55 20.15 5.15
C ALA A 75 0.51 18.63 4.95
N GLU A 76 -0.58 18.10 4.39
CA GLU A 76 -0.69 16.70 4.02
C GLU A 76 0.28 16.33 2.89
N LEU A 77 0.40 17.21 1.88
CA LEU A 77 1.33 17.03 0.78
C LEU A 77 2.78 16.98 1.26
N GLU A 78 3.14 17.87 2.19
CA GLU A 78 4.47 17.90 2.79
C GLU A 78 4.76 16.62 3.60
N ALA A 79 3.81 16.16 4.43
CA ALA A 79 3.97 14.94 5.21
C ALA A 79 4.25 13.71 4.33
N LEU A 80 3.53 13.59 3.21
CA LEU A 80 3.78 12.54 2.22
C LEU A 80 5.15 12.70 1.54
N ALA A 81 5.56 13.93 1.21
CA ALA A 81 6.89 14.18 0.63
C ALA A 81 8.03 13.82 1.61
N ILE A 82 7.93 14.19 2.89
CA ILE A 82 8.91 13.86 3.94
C ILE A 82 9.05 12.34 4.13
N SER A 83 7.96 11.60 3.90
CA SER A 83 7.98 10.13 3.96
C SER A 83 8.85 9.52 2.86
N MET A 84 8.98 10.19 1.71
CA MET A 84 9.65 9.68 0.52
C MET A 84 11.06 10.23 0.32
N TRP A 85 11.35 11.45 0.77
CA TRP A 85 12.62 12.12 0.56
C TRP A 85 13.18 12.77 1.82
N ASP A 86 14.51 12.80 1.94
CA ASP A 86 15.21 13.36 3.10
C ASP A 86 15.25 14.89 3.09
N GLU A 87 15.25 15.48 1.90
CA GLU A 87 15.34 16.94 1.69
C GLU A 87 13.97 17.60 1.49
N ALA A 88 12.88 16.84 1.65
CA ALA A 88 11.55 17.36 1.44
C ALA A 88 11.16 18.40 2.50
N GLY A 89 10.51 19.46 2.04
CA GLY A 89 10.00 20.53 2.91
C GLY A 89 9.74 21.83 2.16
N TRP A 90 8.97 22.71 2.77
CA TRP A 90 8.70 24.04 2.21
C TRP A 90 9.96 24.89 2.12
N ILE A 91 10.20 25.47 0.93
CA ILE A 91 11.33 26.37 0.68
C ILE A 91 10.88 27.80 0.39
N ALA A 92 9.62 27.98 0.03
CA ALA A 92 8.92 29.24 -0.08
C ALA A 92 7.40 28.98 -0.04
N PRO A 93 6.56 30.01 0.17
CA PRO A 93 5.11 29.87 0.02
C PRO A 93 4.76 29.26 -1.34
N GLY A 94 4.02 28.16 -1.31
CA GLY A 94 3.60 27.43 -2.51
C GLY A 94 4.71 26.68 -3.25
N ARG A 95 5.91 26.54 -2.68
CA ARG A 95 7.00 25.75 -3.24
C ARG A 95 7.48 24.69 -2.26
N LEU A 96 7.14 23.45 -2.56
CA LEU A 96 7.53 22.26 -1.82
C LEU A 96 8.73 21.61 -2.51
N ARG A 97 9.87 21.57 -1.84
CA ARG A 97 11.00 20.76 -2.33
C ARG A 97 10.67 19.29 -2.11
N LEU A 98 10.93 18.47 -3.13
CA LEU A 98 10.90 17.01 -3.02
C LEU A 98 12.33 16.46 -2.89
N SER A 99 13.24 16.93 -3.75
CA SER A 99 14.66 16.58 -3.71
C SER A 99 15.52 17.75 -4.17
N SER A 100 16.84 17.60 -4.20
CA SER A 100 17.77 18.65 -4.66
C SER A 100 17.42 19.25 -6.02
N ASP A 101 16.93 18.44 -6.96
CA ASP A 101 16.59 18.87 -8.33
C ASP A 101 15.09 18.69 -8.66
N ALA A 102 14.20 18.55 -7.66
CA ALA A 102 12.76 18.43 -7.91
C ALA A 102 11.91 19.20 -6.90
N GLU A 103 10.95 19.99 -7.39
CA GLU A 103 10.02 20.76 -6.57
C GLU A 103 8.60 20.76 -7.15
N LEU A 104 7.60 20.92 -6.27
CA LEU A 104 6.21 21.19 -6.62
C LEU A 104 5.90 22.66 -6.37
N GLU A 105 5.31 23.33 -7.36
CA GLU A 105 4.85 24.71 -7.27
C GLU A 105 3.33 24.80 -7.38
N GLY A 106 2.67 25.41 -6.40
CA GLY A 106 1.21 25.53 -6.34
C GLY A 106 0.71 25.93 -4.94
N PRO A 107 -0.56 25.65 -4.61
CA PRO A 107 -1.58 25.11 -5.50
C PRO A 107 -2.06 26.18 -6.51
N TRP A 108 -2.26 25.76 -7.75
CA TRP A 108 -2.92 26.56 -8.79
C TRP A 108 -4.37 26.11 -8.97
N THR A 109 -5.26 27.07 -9.18
CA THR A 109 -6.66 26.79 -9.48
C THR A 109 -6.79 26.32 -10.93
N LEU A 110 -7.50 25.21 -11.15
CA LEU A 110 -7.94 24.76 -12.47
C LEU A 110 -9.38 25.19 -12.68
N ASP A 111 -9.60 26.32 -13.35
CA ASP A 111 -10.95 26.76 -13.71
C ASP A 111 -11.59 25.89 -14.81
N GLN A 112 -12.88 26.09 -15.11
CA GLN A 112 -13.58 25.26 -16.08
C GLN A 112 -12.96 25.30 -17.49
N PRO A 113 -12.59 26.46 -18.06
CA PRO A 113 -11.85 26.52 -19.33
C PRO A 113 -10.53 25.74 -19.29
N THR A 114 -9.74 25.90 -18.24
CA THR A 114 -8.43 25.24 -18.09
C THR A 114 -8.60 23.73 -18.00
N ARG A 115 -9.55 23.23 -17.20
CA ARG A 115 -9.85 21.79 -17.12
C ARG A 115 -10.30 21.22 -18.45
N ALA A 116 -11.17 21.93 -19.18
CA ALA A 116 -11.64 21.49 -20.49
C ALA A 116 -10.48 21.41 -21.51
N ALA A 117 -9.54 22.37 -21.46
CA ALA A 117 -8.37 22.37 -22.33
C ALA A 117 -7.33 21.29 -21.96
N LEU A 118 -7.19 20.97 -20.67
CA LEU A 118 -6.22 19.98 -20.18
C LEU A 118 -6.77 18.55 -20.09
N GLY A 119 -8.08 18.36 -20.18
CA GLY A 119 -8.75 17.06 -20.07
C GLY A 119 -8.79 16.52 -18.63
N THR A 120 -8.71 17.39 -17.62
CA THR A 120 -8.65 16.97 -16.21
C THR A 120 -10.04 16.76 -15.59
N PRO A 121 -10.19 15.83 -14.63
CA PRO A 121 -11.45 15.60 -13.92
C PRO A 121 -11.95 16.84 -13.17
N ALA A 122 -13.27 17.02 -13.10
CA ALA A 122 -13.87 18.12 -12.35
C ALA A 122 -13.68 18.02 -10.82
N SER A 123 -13.41 16.83 -10.29
CA SER A 123 -13.11 16.59 -8.88
C SER A 123 -11.71 17.04 -8.46
N LEU A 124 -10.80 17.26 -9.42
CA LEU A 124 -9.43 17.70 -9.18
C LEU A 124 -9.31 19.18 -9.58
N SER A 125 -9.67 20.05 -8.64
CA SER A 125 -9.77 21.49 -8.82
C SER A 125 -8.43 22.22 -8.69
N ASN A 126 -7.41 21.57 -8.10
CA ASN A 126 -6.11 22.15 -7.85
C ASN A 126 -5.00 21.39 -8.58
N ALA A 127 -3.96 22.11 -9.00
CA ALA A 127 -2.77 21.56 -9.62
C ALA A 127 -1.49 22.07 -8.95
N TRP A 128 -0.50 21.19 -8.87
CA TRP A 128 0.87 21.50 -8.52
C TRP A 128 1.75 21.21 -9.73
N VAL A 129 2.50 22.21 -10.18
CA VAL A 129 3.44 22.10 -11.29
C VAL A 129 4.69 21.39 -10.79
N LEU A 130 5.07 20.29 -11.43
CA LEU A 130 6.32 19.60 -11.13
C LEU A 130 7.45 20.22 -11.95
N HIS A 131 8.40 20.84 -11.25
CA HIS A 131 9.70 21.22 -11.79
C HIS A 131 10.69 20.10 -11.54
N CYS A 132 11.05 19.37 -12.60
CA CYS A 132 12.01 18.27 -12.55
C CYS A 132 12.74 18.18 -13.90
N PRO A 133 14.07 18.01 -13.93
CA PRO A 133 14.80 17.80 -15.17
C PRO A 133 14.24 16.60 -15.96
N GLN A 134 13.79 16.86 -17.19
CA GLN A 134 13.28 15.83 -18.07
C GLN A 134 14.43 15.01 -18.67
N ALA A 135 14.33 13.69 -18.53
CA ALA A 135 15.27 12.74 -19.10
C ALA A 135 14.69 12.16 -20.40
N PRO A 136 15.53 11.94 -21.43
CA PRO A 136 15.05 11.33 -22.67
C PRO A 136 14.51 9.92 -22.41
N ALA A 137 13.38 9.62 -23.06
CA ALA A 137 12.75 8.31 -23.05
C ALA A 137 13.73 7.21 -23.52
N ARG A 138 13.75 6.07 -22.83
CA ARG A 138 14.47 4.88 -23.30
C ARG A 138 13.52 3.90 -23.98
N GLN A 139 14.03 3.17 -24.98
CA GLN A 139 13.27 2.16 -25.72
C GLN A 139 12.55 1.17 -24.79
N HIS A 140 11.31 0.87 -25.17
CA HIS A 140 10.35 -0.02 -24.53
C HIS A 140 10.96 -1.27 -23.87
N ASN A 141 10.59 -1.50 -22.61
CA ASN A 141 10.59 -2.85 -22.05
C ASN A 141 9.33 -3.57 -22.55
N ASN A 142 9.47 -4.81 -23.05
CA ASN A 142 8.35 -5.63 -23.57
C ASN A 142 7.37 -6.15 -22.48
N GLY A 143 7.29 -5.48 -21.32
CA GLY A 143 6.38 -5.82 -20.24
C GLY A 143 5.07 -5.03 -20.33
N VAL A 144 3.99 -5.58 -19.79
CA VAL A 144 2.73 -4.84 -19.61
C VAL A 144 2.92 -3.83 -18.47
N MET A 145 3.02 -2.52 -18.77
CA MET A 145 3.22 -1.47 -17.76
C MET A 145 1.96 -0.64 -17.50
N GLY A 146 0.81 -1.11 -18.00
CA GLY A 146 -0.50 -0.59 -17.63
C GLY A 146 -0.72 0.85 -18.10
N GLU A 147 -0.89 1.77 -17.15
CA GLU A 147 -1.15 3.19 -17.46
C GLU A 147 0.11 3.94 -17.90
N TRP A 148 1.29 3.48 -17.51
CA TRP A 148 2.56 4.10 -17.89
C TRP A 148 2.83 4.00 -19.39
N ASP A 149 2.39 2.91 -20.04
CA ASP A 149 2.47 2.75 -21.50
C ASP A 149 1.63 3.80 -22.25
N LYS A 150 0.49 4.22 -21.67
CA LYS A 150 -0.35 5.28 -22.25
C LYS A 150 0.22 6.66 -21.98
N ALA A 151 0.83 6.86 -20.82
CA ALA A 151 1.47 8.10 -20.42
C ALA A 151 2.72 8.42 -21.25
N PHE A 152 3.50 7.40 -21.60
CA PHE A 152 4.78 7.53 -22.29
C PHE A 152 4.86 6.56 -23.48
N PRO A 153 4.12 6.83 -24.57
CA PRO A 153 4.08 5.93 -25.74
C PRO A 153 5.42 5.79 -26.47
N ASP A 154 6.34 6.73 -26.27
CA ASP A 154 7.68 6.71 -26.88
C ASP A 154 8.76 6.09 -25.95
N GLY A 155 8.36 5.67 -24.75
CA GLY A 155 9.24 5.06 -23.74
C GLY A 155 9.30 5.85 -22.44
N LEU A 156 9.57 5.16 -21.34
CA LEU A 156 9.56 5.76 -20.01
C LEU A 156 10.75 6.70 -19.78
N PRO A 157 10.56 7.76 -18.97
CA PRO A 157 11.66 8.57 -18.50
C PRO A 157 12.60 7.73 -17.61
N THR A 158 13.78 8.25 -17.33
CA THR A 158 14.77 7.57 -16.50
C THR A 158 15.29 8.49 -15.40
N GLY A 159 16.03 7.92 -14.44
CA GLY A 159 16.70 8.71 -13.42
C GLY A 159 15.75 9.36 -12.41
N LEU A 160 15.87 10.67 -12.22
CA LEU A 160 15.09 11.40 -11.22
C LEU A 160 13.63 11.55 -11.62
N GLU A 161 13.35 11.92 -12.87
CA GLU A 161 11.98 12.13 -13.38
C GLU A 161 11.08 10.91 -13.13
N TYR A 162 11.53 9.71 -13.52
CA TYR A 162 10.78 8.49 -13.29
C TYR A 162 10.50 8.23 -11.80
N ARG A 163 11.53 8.38 -10.94
CA ARG A 163 11.38 8.17 -9.49
C ARG A 163 10.40 9.15 -8.86
N VAL A 164 10.42 10.42 -9.30
CA VAL A 164 9.48 11.44 -8.81
C VAL A 164 8.06 11.16 -9.31
N LEU A 165 7.88 10.82 -10.58
CA LEU A 165 6.56 10.48 -11.14
C LEU A 165 5.97 9.23 -10.49
N GLU A 166 6.79 8.20 -10.23
CA GLU A 166 6.37 7.01 -9.50
C GLU A 166 5.94 7.36 -8.08
N ALA A 167 6.71 8.20 -7.39
CA ALA A 167 6.40 8.65 -6.04
C ALA A 167 5.11 9.50 -5.98
N LEU A 168 4.96 10.47 -6.88
CA LEU A 168 3.75 11.27 -7.01
C LEU A 168 2.53 10.41 -7.39
N ARG A 169 2.70 9.30 -8.11
CA ARG A 169 1.59 8.37 -8.38
C ARG A 169 1.09 7.72 -7.10
N ARG A 170 1.98 7.37 -6.18
CA ARG A 170 1.62 6.83 -4.86
C ARG A 170 0.92 7.90 -4.01
N MET A 171 1.45 9.12 -3.99
CA MET A 171 0.79 10.26 -3.34
C MET A 171 -0.60 10.54 -3.93
N ALA A 172 -0.74 10.47 -5.26
CA ALA A 172 -2.03 10.65 -5.94
C ALA A 172 -3.02 9.57 -5.52
N ARG A 173 -2.59 8.31 -5.39
CA ARG A 173 -3.46 7.24 -4.90
C ARG A 173 -3.95 7.53 -3.48
N ARG A 174 -3.04 7.92 -2.58
CA ARG A 174 -3.34 8.27 -1.19
C ARG A 174 -4.33 9.44 -1.06
N LEU A 175 -4.15 10.48 -1.86
CA LEU A 175 -4.95 11.72 -1.82
C LEU A 175 -6.19 11.70 -2.72
N ALA A 176 -6.52 10.55 -3.32
CA ALA A 176 -7.53 10.44 -4.38
C ALA A 176 -7.33 11.48 -5.52
N GLY A 177 -6.07 11.79 -5.80
CA GLY A 177 -5.59 12.73 -6.80
C GLY A 177 -5.29 12.08 -8.16
N GLY A 178 -4.52 12.79 -8.97
CA GLY A 178 -4.10 12.33 -10.28
C GLY A 178 -2.81 12.98 -10.76
N LEU A 179 -2.36 12.54 -11.94
CA LEU A 179 -1.17 13.04 -12.62
C LEU A 179 -1.55 13.39 -14.05
N ARG A 180 -1.16 14.59 -14.50
CA ARG A 180 -1.16 14.91 -15.93
C ARG A 180 0.28 14.89 -16.44
N ILE A 181 0.53 14.12 -17.49
CA ILE A 181 1.87 13.92 -18.03
C ILE A 181 2.15 14.92 -19.15
N ALA A 182 3.26 15.66 -19.06
CA ALA A 182 3.74 16.55 -20.11
C ALA A 182 3.99 15.77 -21.42
N GLY A 183 3.86 16.44 -22.57
CA GLY A 183 4.02 15.81 -23.88
C GLY A 183 2.78 15.01 -24.32
N SER A 184 2.45 13.91 -23.64
CA SER A 184 1.29 13.07 -24.01
C SER A 184 -0.05 13.68 -23.61
N GLY A 185 -0.06 14.48 -22.54
CA GLY A 185 -1.28 15.01 -21.94
C GLY A 185 -2.16 13.96 -21.27
N TYR A 186 -1.67 12.72 -21.13
CA TYR A 186 -2.40 11.65 -20.47
C TYR A 186 -2.67 12.02 -19.01
N VAL A 187 -3.92 11.85 -18.58
CA VAL A 187 -4.32 12.02 -17.18
C VAL A 187 -4.48 10.64 -16.55
N MET A 188 -3.59 10.34 -15.60
CA MET A 188 -3.61 9.14 -14.78
C MET A 188 -4.32 9.45 -13.47
N VAL A 189 -5.33 8.67 -13.11
CA VAL A 189 -6.04 8.80 -11.83
C VAL A 189 -5.98 7.44 -11.14
N PRO A 190 -4.99 7.23 -10.26
CA PRO A 190 -4.89 5.98 -9.52
C PRO A 190 -6.16 5.70 -8.71
N ASP A 191 -6.59 4.44 -8.67
CA ASP A 191 -7.72 4.02 -7.85
C ASP A 191 -7.33 4.08 -6.37
N ALA A 192 -7.79 5.11 -5.64
CA ALA A 192 -7.53 5.28 -4.21
C ALA A 192 -7.95 4.06 -3.38
N ASP A 193 -9.07 3.44 -3.76
CA ASP A 193 -9.57 2.24 -3.10
C ASP A 193 -8.75 0.99 -3.44
N SER A 194 -7.73 1.05 -4.32
CA SER A 194 -6.95 -0.14 -4.69
C SER A 194 -5.93 -0.55 -3.63
N ALA A 195 -5.57 0.36 -2.71
CA ALA A 195 -4.69 0.04 -1.60
C ALA A 195 -5.46 -0.76 -0.55
N VAL A 196 -4.95 -1.94 -0.21
CA VAL A 196 -5.58 -2.82 0.79
C VAL A 196 -4.55 -3.36 1.77
N ASN A 197 -3.32 -3.60 1.32
CA ASN A 197 -2.31 -4.22 2.16
C ASN A 197 -1.73 -3.21 3.15
N LEU A 198 -1.44 -3.71 4.35
CA LEU A 198 -0.80 -2.95 5.41
C LEU A 198 0.40 -3.73 5.95
N THR A 199 1.41 -2.99 6.41
CA THR A 199 2.59 -3.57 7.05
C THR A 199 2.81 -2.91 8.39
N VAL A 200 2.90 -3.70 9.45
CA VAL A 200 3.27 -3.20 10.78
C VAL A 200 4.74 -3.49 11.00
N TYR A 201 5.53 -2.45 11.27
CA TYR A 201 6.92 -2.60 11.68
C TYR A 201 7.04 -2.36 13.18
N SER A 202 7.75 -3.25 13.87
CA SER A 202 7.85 -3.22 15.32
C SER A 202 9.19 -3.72 15.82
N PRO A 203 9.67 -3.24 16.99
CA PRO A 203 10.84 -3.83 17.65
C PRO A 203 10.52 -5.16 18.36
N ARG A 204 9.26 -5.60 18.40
CA ARG A 204 8.82 -6.78 19.17
C ARG A 204 8.45 -7.92 18.26
N TRP A 205 8.96 -9.10 18.60
CA TRP A 205 8.54 -10.38 18.03
C TRP A 205 7.43 -11.00 18.90
N ILE A 206 6.43 -11.62 18.25
CA ILE A 206 5.37 -12.40 18.90
C ILE A 206 5.42 -13.81 18.32
N ASN A 207 5.20 -14.82 19.17
CA ASN A 207 5.15 -16.20 18.68
C ASN A 207 3.88 -16.45 17.86
N PRO A 208 3.91 -17.37 16.88
CA PRO A 208 2.76 -17.68 16.04
C PRO A 208 1.51 -18.04 16.85
N GLU A 209 1.65 -18.81 17.92
CA GLU A 209 0.54 -19.25 18.77
C GLU A 209 -0.14 -18.10 19.53
N ASP A 210 0.65 -17.13 20.00
CA ASP A 210 0.17 -15.96 20.73
C ASP A 210 -0.56 -15.01 19.79
N LEU A 211 0.01 -14.75 18.60
CA LEU A 211 -0.64 -13.92 17.58
C LEU A 211 -1.92 -14.59 17.06
N LEU A 212 -1.89 -15.90 16.82
CA LEU A 212 -3.04 -16.67 16.37
C LEU A 212 -4.19 -16.61 17.39
N SER A 213 -3.87 -16.80 18.67
CA SER A 213 -4.86 -16.72 19.76
C SER A 213 -5.46 -15.33 19.85
N ALA A 214 -4.64 -14.27 19.82
CA ALA A 214 -5.12 -12.90 19.86
C ALA A 214 -6.00 -12.53 18.65
N MET A 215 -5.64 -13.00 17.45
CA MET A 215 -6.43 -12.78 16.24
C MET A 215 -7.80 -13.45 16.30
N ARG A 216 -7.87 -14.67 16.84
CA ARG A 216 -9.13 -15.41 17.00
C ARG A 216 -10.01 -14.80 18.08
N GLU A 217 -9.45 -14.56 19.26
CA GLU A 217 -10.20 -14.21 20.47
C GLU A 217 -10.54 -12.72 20.55
N ARG A 218 -9.62 -11.83 20.14
CA ARG A 218 -9.78 -10.38 20.29
C ARG A 218 -10.16 -9.69 18.99
N ALA A 219 -9.57 -10.10 17.86
CA ALA A 219 -9.89 -9.50 16.56
C ALA A 219 -11.07 -10.21 15.84
N GLY A 220 -11.53 -11.36 16.32
CA GLY A 220 -12.69 -12.08 15.78
C GLY A 220 -12.40 -12.88 14.49
N PHE A 221 -11.13 -13.14 14.16
CA PHE A 221 -10.73 -14.00 13.05
C PHE A 221 -10.75 -15.47 13.46
N GLU A 222 -11.91 -15.99 13.86
CA GLU A 222 -12.10 -17.34 14.42
C GLU A 222 -11.52 -18.46 13.53
N GLN A 223 -11.53 -18.26 12.20
CA GLN A 223 -11.06 -19.21 11.21
C GLN A 223 -9.57 -19.07 10.86
N MET A 224 -8.84 -18.15 11.50
CA MET A 224 -7.42 -17.96 11.25
C MET A 224 -6.64 -19.24 11.59
N LYS A 225 -5.64 -19.60 10.78
CA LYS A 225 -4.80 -20.81 10.95
C LYS A 225 -3.35 -20.49 10.61
N ASP A 226 -2.44 -21.31 11.12
CA ASP A 226 -1.06 -21.31 10.64
C ASP A 226 -1.03 -21.82 9.19
N ALA A 227 -0.29 -21.14 8.32
CA ALA A 227 -0.18 -21.50 6.91
C ALA A 227 0.36 -22.93 6.72
N ARG A 228 1.15 -23.44 7.68
CA ARG A 228 1.68 -24.82 7.67
C ARG A 228 0.58 -25.88 7.85
N ASP A 229 -0.52 -25.51 8.51
CA ASP A 229 -1.65 -26.41 8.76
C ASP A 229 -2.67 -26.42 7.60
N ILE A 230 -2.50 -25.51 6.64
CA ILE A 230 -3.35 -25.46 5.45
C ILE A 230 -2.86 -26.51 4.48
N THR A 231 -3.49 -27.68 4.54
CA THR A 231 -3.38 -28.66 3.45
C THR A 231 -3.99 -28.03 2.20
N PRO A 232 -3.25 -27.86 1.09
CA PRO A 232 -3.88 -27.51 -0.18
C PRO A 232 -4.87 -28.63 -0.51
N GLU A 233 -6.16 -28.32 -0.44
CA GLU A 233 -7.18 -29.23 -0.91
C GLU A 233 -6.99 -29.29 -2.43
N ALA A 234 -6.27 -30.31 -2.91
CA ALA A 234 -6.11 -30.53 -4.34
C ALA A 234 -7.51 -30.48 -4.95
N PRO A 235 -7.77 -29.63 -5.96
CA PRO A 235 -9.10 -29.48 -6.51
C PRO A 235 -9.62 -30.88 -6.82
N LYS A 236 -10.76 -31.25 -6.21
CA LYS A 236 -11.33 -32.59 -6.39
C LYS A 236 -11.36 -32.83 -7.89
N PRO A 237 -10.63 -33.85 -8.40
CA PRO A 237 -10.52 -34.03 -9.84
C PRO A 237 -11.93 -34.12 -10.40
N VAL A 238 -12.21 -33.30 -11.41
CA VAL A 238 -13.52 -33.27 -12.07
C VAL A 238 -13.91 -34.72 -12.35
N PRO A 239 -15.09 -35.19 -11.91
CA PRO A 239 -15.50 -36.56 -12.14
C PRO A 239 -15.37 -36.89 -13.62
N LEU A 240 -14.51 -37.86 -13.94
CA LEU A 240 -14.26 -38.27 -15.32
C LEU A 240 -15.59 -38.70 -15.95
N THR A 241 -15.86 -38.24 -17.15
CA THR A 241 -17.03 -38.71 -17.91
C THR A 241 -16.88 -40.22 -18.19
N PRO A 242 -17.98 -40.97 -18.35
CA PRO A 242 -17.92 -42.40 -18.67
C PRO A 242 -17.05 -42.73 -19.90
N ALA A 243 -17.01 -41.83 -20.89
CA ALA A 243 -16.16 -41.95 -22.06
C ALA A 243 -14.67 -41.79 -21.74
N GLN A 244 -14.30 -40.85 -20.86
CA GLN A 244 -12.92 -40.68 -20.40
C GLN A 244 -12.46 -41.85 -19.54
N ILE A 245 -13.35 -42.42 -18.71
CA ILE A 245 -13.06 -43.62 -17.92
C ILE A 245 -12.75 -44.80 -18.86
N ALA A 246 -13.58 -45.03 -19.87
CA ALA A 246 -13.35 -46.09 -20.86
C ALA A 246 -12.06 -45.88 -21.66
N GLN A 247 -11.73 -44.62 -22.01
CA GLN A 247 -10.48 -44.26 -22.69
C GLN A 247 -9.26 -44.55 -21.80
N ILE A 248 -9.32 -44.22 -20.51
CA ILE A 248 -8.26 -44.47 -19.53
C ILE A 248 -8.07 -45.98 -19.29
N GLU A 249 -9.16 -46.74 -19.21
CA GLU A 249 -9.10 -48.21 -19.08
C GLU A 249 -8.49 -48.85 -20.31
N LYS A 250 -8.86 -48.38 -21.51
CA LYS A 250 -8.24 -48.83 -22.77
C LYS A 250 -6.76 -48.50 -22.81
N LEU A 251 -6.37 -47.28 -22.45
CA LEU A 251 -4.96 -46.85 -22.35
C LEU A 251 -4.19 -47.66 -21.30
N LYS A 252 -4.80 -47.99 -20.15
CA LYS A 252 -4.19 -48.85 -19.11
C LYS A 252 -4.01 -50.28 -19.60
N ALA A 253 -4.96 -50.81 -20.37
CA ALA A 253 -4.84 -52.13 -20.98
C ALA A 253 -3.76 -52.18 -22.07
N GLU A 254 -3.60 -51.10 -22.84
CA GLU A 254 -2.58 -50.96 -23.88
C GLU A 254 -1.17 -50.69 -23.33
N LEU A 255 -1.03 -49.98 -22.20
CA LEU A 255 0.27 -49.67 -21.58
C LEU A 255 0.96 -50.89 -20.94
N GLY A 256 0.26 -52.01 -20.76
CA GLY A 256 0.76 -53.18 -20.02
C GLY A 256 0.97 -52.91 -18.52
N PRO A 257 1.43 -53.91 -17.74
CA PRO A 257 1.62 -53.76 -16.31
C PRO A 257 2.68 -52.69 -16.01
N VAL A 258 2.28 -51.65 -15.28
CA VAL A 258 3.20 -50.63 -14.75
C VAL A 258 4.32 -51.35 -14.00
N ARG A 259 5.57 -51.16 -14.42
CA ARG A 259 6.74 -51.78 -13.79
C ARG A 259 6.69 -51.51 -12.29
N LYS A 260 6.85 -52.56 -11.47
CA LYS A 260 6.79 -52.49 -9.99
C LYS A 260 7.70 -51.38 -9.42
N ASP A 261 8.80 -51.08 -10.10
CA ASP A 261 9.76 -50.02 -9.77
C ASP A 261 9.16 -48.60 -9.79
N ILE A 262 8.13 -48.36 -10.60
CA ILE A 262 7.47 -47.04 -10.68
C ILE A 262 6.48 -46.89 -9.52
N ALA A 263 5.69 -47.94 -9.24
CA ALA A 263 4.78 -47.96 -8.11
C ALA A 263 5.51 -47.85 -6.76
N SER A 264 6.65 -48.55 -6.62
CA SER A 264 7.49 -48.44 -5.42
C SER A 264 8.15 -47.07 -5.29
N LYS A 265 8.59 -46.44 -6.40
CA LYS A 265 9.12 -45.06 -6.38
C LYS A 265 8.05 -44.04 -5.99
N ILE A 266 6.82 -44.18 -6.45
CA ILE A 266 5.71 -43.28 -6.05
C ILE A 266 5.37 -43.46 -4.58
N ALA A 267 5.30 -44.69 -4.08
CA ALA A 267 5.06 -44.96 -2.66
C ALA A 267 6.18 -44.40 -1.78
N LYS A 268 7.44 -44.63 -2.16
CA LYS A 268 8.60 -44.11 -1.45
C LYS A 268 8.66 -42.59 -1.46
N ALA A 269 8.37 -41.94 -2.59
CA ALA A 269 8.30 -40.48 -2.67
C ALA A 269 7.18 -39.90 -1.77
N ARG A 270 6.07 -40.64 -1.62
CA ARG A 270 4.97 -40.24 -0.73
C ARG A 270 5.35 -40.38 0.75
N GLU A 271 5.97 -41.49 1.13
CA GLU A 271 6.54 -41.68 2.48
C GLU A 271 7.63 -40.66 2.80
N GLU A 272 8.53 -40.34 1.86
CA GLU A 272 9.57 -39.32 2.04
C GLU A 272 8.96 -37.93 2.22
N HIS A 273 7.89 -37.60 1.49
CA HIS A 273 7.16 -36.33 1.62
C HIS A 273 6.38 -36.26 2.94
N GLU A 274 5.76 -37.36 3.38
CA GLU A 274 5.11 -37.45 4.71
C GLU A 274 6.15 -37.34 5.85
N ALA A 275 7.31 -38.00 5.72
CA ALA A 275 8.39 -37.93 6.71
C ALA A 275 9.11 -36.58 6.77
N GLN A 276 9.05 -35.78 5.70
CA GLN A 276 9.54 -34.40 5.68
C GLN A 276 8.54 -33.41 6.29
N ARG A 277 7.24 -33.75 6.29
CA ARG A 277 6.16 -32.94 6.88
C ARG A 277 6.26 -32.86 8.41
N ASP A 278 6.73 -33.94 9.06
CA ASP A 278 6.87 -34.01 10.52
C ASP A 278 8.20 -33.44 11.06
N LYS A 279 9.10 -32.96 10.18
CA LYS A 279 10.35 -32.33 10.62
C LYS A 279 10.10 -30.85 10.91
N PRO A 280 10.54 -30.32 12.06
CA PRO A 280 10.47 -28.90 12.33
C PRO A 280 11.33 -28.16 11.29
N GLN A 281 10.68 -27.47 10.36
CA GLN A 281 11.35 -26.55 9.47
C GLN A 281 11.81 -25.35 10.30
N VAL A 282 13.11 -25.10 10.32
CA VAL A 282 13.67 -23.88 10.89
C VAL A 282 13.43 -22.78 9.86
N VAL A 283 12.40 -21.96 10.09
CA VAL A 283 12.02 -20.84 9.24
C VAL A 283 12.31 -19.55 10.01
N ASP A 284 12.88 -18.55 9.35
CA ASP A 284 13.19 -17.23 9.93
C ASP A 284 11.92 -16.35 10.14
N GLY A 285 10.74 -16.96 10.02
CA GLY A 285 9.44 -16.32 9.92
C GLY A 285 8.29 -17.30 10.08
N TYR A 286 7.07 -16.79 10.20
CA TYR A 286 5.85 -17.58 10.16
C TYR A 286 4.74 -16.85 9.39
N ALA A 287 3.73 -17.59 8.97
CA ALA A 287 2.58 -17.03 8.26
C ALA A 287 1.26 -17.55 8.85
N LEU A 288 0.29 -16.65 9.01
CA LEU A 288 -1.08 -16.97 9.41
C LEU A 288 -2.02 -16.62 8.26
N MET A 289 -3.07 -17.40 8.05
CA MET A 289 -4.10 -17.09 7.06
C MET A 289 -5.50 -17.14 7.65
N SER A 290 -6.38 -16.25 7.17
CA SER A 290 -7.79 -16.24 7.53
C SER A 290 -8.65 -15.87 6.32
N PRO A 291 -9.82 -16.49 6.13
CA PRO A 291 -10.80 -15.95 5.19
C PRO A 291 -11.29 -14.57 5.68
N ILE A 292 -11.45 -13.63 4.75
CA ILE A 292 -11.90 -12.25 4.96
C ILE A 292 -12.81 -11.79 3.82
N GLY A 293 -13.53 -10.67 3.98
CA GLY A 293 -14.30 -10.05 2.89
C GLY A 293 -15.36 -10.96 2.23
N HIS A 294 -15.75 -12.05 2.90
CA HIS A 294 -16.59 -13.18 2.45
C HIS A 294 -16.09 -14.03 1.28
N ARG A 295 -15.10 -13.57 0.50
CA ARG A 295 -14.59 -14.27 -0.69
C ARG A 295 -13.11 -14.06 -0.93
N SER A 296 -12.39 -13.50 0.03
CA SER A 296 -10.96 -13.29 -0.07
C SER A 296 -10.27 -13.99 1.10
N ASP A 297 -8.96 -14.13 1.00
CA ASP A 297 -8.14 -14.54 2.12
C ASP A 297 -7.24 -13.38 2.54
N MET A 298 -6.85 -13.39 3.80
CA MET A 298 -5.82 -12.53 4.37
C MET A 298 -4.66 -13.42 4.77
N MET A 299 -3.44 -12.96 4.52
CA MET A 299 -2.23 -13.61 5.00
C MET A 299 -1.39 -12.62 5.78
N ILE A 300 -1.00 -13.01 6.99
CA ILE A 300 -0.09 -12.26 7.84
C ILE A 300 1.25 -12.97 7.80
N GLU A 301 2.25 -12.37 7.16
CA GLU A 301 3.63 -12.88 7.17
C GLU A 301 4.46 -12.10 8.17
N VAL A 302 5.20 -12.83 9.00
CA VAL A 302 6.01 -12.25 10.07
C VAL A 302 7.44 -12.71 9.92
N HIS A 303 8.38 -11.78 9.82
CA HIS A 303 9.81 -12.08 9.77
C HIS A 303 10.64 -10.88 10.22
N ALA A 304 11.91 -11.12 10.58
CA ALA A 304 12.84 -10.04 10.87
C ALA A 304 13.42 -9.45 9.57
N VAL A 305 13.52 -8.12 9.50
CA VAL A 305 14.13 -7.40 8.37
C VAL A 305 15.40 -6.66 8.81
N PRO A 306 16.42 -6.55 7.94
CA PRO A 306 17.71 -5.99 8.32
C PRO A 306 17.73 -4.45 8.36
N THR A 307 16.80 -3.79 7.69
CA THR A 307 16.77 -2.33 7.54
C THR A 307 15.33 -1.82 7.59
N PRO A 308 15.06 -0.70 8.26
CA PRO A 308 13.73 -0.13 8.28
C PRO A 308 13.38 0.48 6.92
N PRO A 309 12.08 0.57 6.59
CA PRO A 309 11.64 1.40 5.48
C PRO A 309 11.97 2.87 5.74
N ARG A 310 12.14 3.64 4.65
CA ARG A 310 12.60 5.04 4.70
C ARG A 310 11.73 5.92 5.61
N VAL A 311 10.42 5.72 5.61
CA VAL A 311 9.52 6.52 6.44
C VAL A 311 9.79 6.37 7.95
N LEU A 312 10.40 5.25 8.38
CA LEU A 312 10.76 4.99 9.78
C LEU A 312 12.23 5.30 10.10
N ARG A 313 12.98 5.91 9.19
CA ARG A 313 14.44 6.15 9.36
C ARG A 313 14.81 6.99 10.59
N TRP A 314 13.86 7.76 11.12
CA TRP A 314 14.05 8.61 12.29
C TRP A 314 13.50 7.99 13.58
N GLU A 315 12.88 6.81 13.49
CA GLU A 315 12.34 6.12 14.65
C GLU A 315 13.47 5.49 15.47
N PRO A 316 13.61 5.84 16.77
CA PRO A 316 14.75 5.43 17.58
C PRO A 316 14.84 3.92 17.77
N TRP A 317 13.70 3.22 17.77
CA TRP A 317 13.64 1.77 17.97
C TRP A 317 14.17 0.98 16.76
N THR A 318 14.29 1.61 15.58
CA THR A 318 14.80 0.96 14.36
C THR A 318 16.31 0.67 14.40
N ALA A 319 17.02 1.17 15.42
CA ALA A 319 18.40 0.77 15.70
C ALA A 319 18.52 -0.68 16.25
N GLY A 320 17.41 -1.25 16.70
CA GLY A 320 17.33 -2.62 17.21
C GLY A 320 16.93 -3.65 16.15
N ALA A 321 16.40 -4.78 16.61
CA ALA A 321 15.76 -5.75 15.73
C ALA A 321 14.46 -5.14 15.16
N ILE A 322 14.21 -5.37 13.88
CA ILE A 322 13.03 -4.86 13.19
C ILE A 322 12.22 -6.06 12.72
N ILE A 323 11.00 -6.18 13.21
CA ILE A 323 10.06 -7.22 12.83
C ILE A 323 9.03 -6.61 11.89
N GLU A 324 8.86 -7.24 10.74
CA GLU A 324 7.88 -6.88 9.73
C GLU A 324 6.70 -7.84 9.81
N TYR A 325 5.50 -7.28 9.98
CA TYR A 325 4.23 -7.98 9.93
C TYR A 325 3.46 -7.53 8.68
N GLN A 326 3.62 -8.25 7.57
CA GLN A 326 2.92 -7.96 6.32
C GLN A 326 1.51 -8.55 6.37
N VAL A 327 0.49 -7.70 6.40
CA VAL A 327 -0.92 -8.07 6.31
C VAL A 327 -1.38 -7.92 4.86
N ARG A 328 -1.42 -9.03 4.13
CA ARG A 328 -1.71 -9.07 2.70
C ARG A 328 -3.11 -9.58 2.41
N TRP A 329 -3.80 -8.87 1.54
CA TRP A 329 -5.06 -9.30 0.94
C TRP A 329 -4.80 -10.20 -0.27
N LEU A 330 -5.46 -11.36 -0.29
CA LEU A 330 -5.42 -12.36 -1.34
C LEU A 330 -6.82 -12.47 -1.97
N PRO A 331 -7.07 -11.79 -3.11
CA PRO A 331 -8.36 -11.92 -3.79
C PRO A 331 -8.51 -13.31 -4.41
N THR A 332 -9.69 -13.93 -4.29
CA THR A 332 -9.98 -15.25 -4.90
C THR A 332 -9.92 -15.22 -6.43
N SER A 333 -10.07 -14.05 -7.05
CA SER A 333 -9.92 -13.89 -8.49
C SER A 333 -9.02 -12.72 -8.78
N ALA A 334 -7.87 -13.00 -9.41
CA ALA A 334 -7.01 -11.95 -9.91
C ALA A 334 -7.82 -11.08 -10.89
N PRO A 335 -7.77 -9.74 -10.77
CA PRO A 335 -8.40 -8.88 -11.75
C PRO A 335 -7.78 -9.15 -13.12
N THR A 336 -8.63 -9.38 -14.13
CA THR A 336 -8.17 -9.59 -15.50
C THR A 336 -7.40 -8.34 -15.96
N PRO A 337 -6.10 -8.44 -16.31
CA PRO A 337 -5.33 -7.32 -16.79
C PRO A 337 -6.02 -6.66 -18.00
N GLY A 338 -6.18 -5.34 -17.98
CA GLY A 338 -6.77 -4.56 -19.09
C GLY A 338 -8.28 -4.34 -19.04
N VAL A 339 -9.01 -4.91 -18.08
CA VAL A 339 -10.43 -4.57 -17.86
C VAL A 339 -10.51 -3.32 -16.99
N GLY A 340 -10.83 -2.17 -17.60
CA GLY A 340 -10.75 -0.86 -16.96
C GLY A 340 -11.82 -0.52 -15.90
N ALA A 341 -12.81 -1.39 -15.67
CA ALA A 341 -13.86 -1.14 -14.68
C ALA A 341 -14.03 -2.34 -13.73
N ILE A 342 -13.67 -2.13 -12.46
CA ILE A 342 -13.90 -3.08 -11.38
C ILE A 342 -15.42 -3.23 -11.18
N SER A 343 -15.91 -4.48 -11.12
CA SER A 343 -17.33 -4.73 -10.88
C SER A 343 -17.76 -4.19 -9.50
N ARG A 344 -19.04 -3.79 -9.35
CA ARG A 344 -19.58 -3.37 -8.03
C ARG A 344 -19.32 -4.42 -6.94
N THR A 345 -19.43 -5.69 -7.32
CA THR A 345 -19.21 -6.84 -6.44
C THR A 345 -17.75 -6.97 -6.00
N ALA A 346 -16.79 -6.67 -6.88
CA ALA A 346 -15.37 -6.63 -6.53
C ALA A 346 -15.00 -5.39 -5.68
N ARG A 347 -15.66 -4.24 -5.91
CA ARG A 347 -15.51 -3.06 -5.03
C ARG A 347 -15.98 -3.33 -3.60
N LEU A 348 -17.15 -3.96 -3.44
CA LEU A 348 -17.68 -4.32 -2.13
C LEU A 348 -16.83 -5.36 -1.40
N GLU A 349 -16.31 -6.35 -2.12
CA GLU A 349 -15.37 -7.33 -1.56
C GLU A 349 -14.10 -6.64 -1.06
N ARG A 350 -13.57 -5.71 -1.85
CA ARG A 350 -12.40 -4.93 -1.48
C ARG A 350 -12.64 -4.09 -0.24
N LEU A 351 -13.73 -3.30 -0.21
CA LEU A 351 -14.07 -2.47 0.95
C LEU A 351 -14.13 -3.28 2.26
N ARG A 352 -14.75 -4.46 2.22
CA ARG A 352 -14.82 -5.35 3.39
C ARG A 352 -13.45 -5.93 3.75
N SER A 353 -12.67 -6.31 2.74
CA SER A 353 -11.31 -6.84 2.93
C SER A 353 -10.38 -5.79 3.53
N THR A 354 -10.50 -4.52 3.12
CA THR A 354 -9.78 -3.38 3.70
C THR A 354 -10.08 -3.25 5.18
N GLN A 355 -11.36 -3.27 5.58
CA GLN A 355 -11.74 -3.20 7.00
C GLN A 355 -11.17 -4.37 7.83
N ASP A 356 -11.20 -5.58 7.27
CA ASP A 356 -10.62 -6.76 7.93
C ASP A 356 -9.08 -6.64 8.05
N VAL A 357 -8.40 -6.13 7.02
CA VAL A 357 -6.94 -5.89 7.04
C VAL A 357 -6.55 -4.79 8.02
N GLU A 358 -7.29 -3.68 8.05
CA GLU A 358 -7.11 -2.58 9.02
C GLU A 358 -7.29 -3.09 10.44
N LYS A 359 -8.34 -3.88 10.70
CA LYS A 359 -8.58 -4.48 12.01
C LYS A 359 -7.44 -5.41 12.44
N ALA A 360 -6.95 -6.25 11.53
CA ALA A 360 -5.82 -7.14 11.81
C ALA A 360 -4.52 -6.34 12.08
N ALA A 361 -4.21 -5.35 11.24
CA ALA A 361 -3.04 -4.49 11.41
C ALA A 361 -3.11 -3.68 12.71
N GLY A 362 -4.28 -3.12 13.05
CA GLY A 362 -4.54 -2.43 14.31
C GLY A 362 -4.33 -3.35 15.51
N MET A 363 -4.85 -4.58 15.46
CA MET A 363 -4.63 -5.58 16.50
C MET A 363 -3.15 -5.90 16.69
N ILE A 364 -2.39 -6.08 15.59
CA ILE A 364 -0.95 -6.31 15.65
C ILE A 364 -0.27 -5.10 16.29
N ALA A 365 -0.53 -3.89 15.80
CA ALA A 365 0.04 -2.65 16.32
C ALA A 365 -0.24 -2.48 17.82
N THR A 366 -1.45 -2.79 18.30
CA THR A 366 -1.78 -2.76 19.74
C THR A 366 -0.98 -3.79 20.55
N LEU A 367 -0.68 -4.97 20.00
CA LEU A 367 0.07 -6.00 20.71
C LEU A 367 1.57 -5.72 20.75
N VAL A 368 2.15 -5.31 19.62
CA VAL A 368 3.61 -5.17 19.47
C VAL A 368 4.10 -3.75 19.63
N GLY A 369 3.23 -2.75 19.49
CA GLY A 369 3.62 -1.36 19.25
C GLY A 369 4.32 -1.19 17.91
N GLY A 370 4.79 0.02 17.63
CA GLY A 370 5.49 0.35 16.38
C GLY A 370 4.57 1.12 15.44
N ASN A 371 4.84 1.04 14.14
CA ASN A 371 4.23 1.92 13.14
C ASN A 371 3.62 1.09 12.00
N VAL A 372 2.46 1.54 11.52
CA VAL A 372 1.75 0.94 10.38
C VAL A 372 2.03 1.74 9.13
N ILE A 373 2.33 1.03 8.05
CA ILE A 373 2.64 1.58 6.73
C ILE A 373 1.73 0.94 5.69
N ASP A 374 1.18 1.76 4.80
CA ASP A 374 0.41 1.27 3.65
C ASP A 374 1.31 0.68 2.54
N GLU A 375 0.70 0.08 1.53
CA GLU A 375 1.42 -0.46 0.37
C GLU A 375 2.10 0.61 -0.51
N ASP A 376 1.80 1.90 -0.31
CA ASP A 376 2.47 3.02 -0.98
C ASP A 376 3.72 3.50 -0.24
N GLY A 377 3.88 3.08 1.02
CA GLY A 377 5.03 3.41 1.87
C GLY A 377 4.78 4.59 2.82
N PHE A 378 3.53 4.97 3.06
CA PHE A 378 3.16 6.07 3.95
C PHE A 378 2.68 5.57 5.31
N LEU A 379 2.88 6.38 6.35
CA LEU A 379 2.37 6.11 7.69
C LEU A 379 0.85 6.20 7.72
N VAL A 380 0.24 5.24 8.42
CA VAL A 380 -1.19 5.16 8.66
C VAL A 380 -1.44 5.24 10.16
N GLY A 381 -2.32 6.17 10.58
CA GLY A 381 -2.89 6.14 11.93
C GLY A 381 -4.08 5.20 11.93
N LEU A 382 -3.99 4.10 12.68
CA LEU A 382 -5.14 3.23 12.94
C LEU A 382 -5.67 3.51 14.35
N GLU A 383 -6.99 3.44 14.52
CA GLU A 383 -7.61 3.50 15.86
C GLU A 383 -7.15 2.28 16.69
N GLU A 384 -6.75 2.53 17.95
CA GLU A 384 -6.42 1.45 18.87
C GLU A 384 -7.66 0.62 19.21
N ILE A 385 -7.55 -0.71 19.08
CA ILE A 385 -8.62 -1.61 19.53
C ILE A 385 -8.60 -1.61 21.07
N SER A 386 -9.54 -0.89 21.68
CA SER A 386 -9.67 -0.85 23.13
C SER A 386 -10.04 -2.24 23.67
N PRO A 387 -9.48 -2.66 24.81
CA PRO A 387 -9.80 -3.95 25.42
C PRO A 387 -11.25 -4.04 25.95
N GLU A 388 -12.03 -2.95 25.91
CA GLU A 388 -13.39 -2.87 26.46
C GLU A 388 -14.51 -3.16 25.45
N ASP A 389 -14.23 -3.32 24.15
CA ASP A 389 -15.26 -3.61 23.13
C ASP A 389 -15.74 -5.08 23.12
N GLY A 390 -15.58 -5.78 24.24
CA GLY A 390 -15.84 -7.20 24.43
C GLY A 390 -16.77 -7.54 25.58
N GLU A 391 -17.75 -6.68 25.90
CA GLU A 391 -18.90 -7.03 26.78
C GLU A 391 -20.22 -7.21 26.02
#